data_AF-A0A4R6TPZ9-F1
#
_entry.id   AF-A0A4R6TPZ9-F1
#
_cell.length_a   1.000
_cell.length_b   1.000
_cell.length_c   1.000
_cell.angle_alpha   90.00
_cell.angle_beta   90.00
_cell.angle_gamma   90.00
#
_symmetry.space_group_name_H-M   'P 1'
#
loop_
_entity.id
_entity.type
_entity.pdbx_description
1 polymer ?
#
loop_
_entity_poly.entity_id
_entity_poly.type
_entity_poly.pdbx_seq_one_letter_code
_entity_poly.pdbx_strand_id
1 'polypeptide(L)'
;MNKKAFHILNIVTLLILLTLNLLLIIAAGMSEGEQILPYLISVALSFVIWGTFYRIQFTKANTTWKVVWFCLMIVILYFWQTGLGMFISNAIFRLFE
;
A
#
# COMPACT_ATOMS: atom_id res chain seq x y z
N MET A 1 0.51 13.67 -18.90
CA MET A 1 0.84 12.24 -18.85
C MET A 1 -0.18 11.54 -19.73
N ASN A 2 0.30 10.81 -20.73
CA ASN A 2 -0.56 10.00 -21.59
C ASN A 2 -1.33 8.98 -20.73
N LYS A 3 -2.61 8.70 -21.05
CA LYS A 3 -3.44 7.73 -20.32
C LYS A 3 -2.75 6.37 -20.20
N LYS A 4 -2.02 5.94 -21.24
CA LYS A 4 -1.25 4.69 -21.23
C LYS A 4 -0.17 4.70 -20.14
N ALA A 5 0.65 5.75 -20.08
CA ALA A 5 1.71 5.89 -19.07
C ALA A 5 1.15 5.92 -17.64
N PHE A 6 0.01 6.58 -17.43
CA PHE A 6 -0.69 6.60 -16.14
C PHE A 6 -1.03 5.19 -15.64
N HIS A 7 -1.64 4.36 -16.51
CA HIS A 7 -2.03 3.01 -16.13
C HIS A 7 -0.82 2.09 -15.95
N ILE A 8 0.19 2.20 -16.82
CA ILE A 8 1.41 1.40 -16.73
C ILE A 8 2.11 1.66 -15.38
N LEU A 9 2.32 2.91 -15.00
CA LEU A 9 2.98 3.25 -13.73
C LEU A 9 2.21 2.69 -12.53
N ASN A 10 0.87 2.80 -12.54
CA ASN A 10 0.05 2.26 -11.47
C ASN A 10 0.00 0.73 -11.42
N ILE A 11 0.04 0.06 -12.57
CA ILE A 11 0.16 -1.41 -12.65
C ILE A 11 1.51 -1.85 -12.10
N VAL A 12 2.60 -1.18 -12.47
CA VAL A 12 3.94 -1.48 -11.92
C VAL A 12 3.95 -1.30 -10.40
N THR A 13 3.38 -0.21 -9.88
CA THR A 13 3.24 -0.03 -8.42
C THR A 13 2.41 -1.14 -7.79
N LEU A 14 1.30 -1.54 -8.41
CA LEU A 14 0.45 -2.61 -7.90
C LEU A 14 1.20 -3.95 -7.84
N LEU A 15 1.99 -4.28 -8.87
CA LEU A 15 2.81 -5.49 -8.89
C LEU A 15 3.86 -5.49 -7.79
N ILE A 16 4.55 -4.36 -7.59
CA ILE A 16 5.51 -4.20 -6.49
C ILE A 16 4.81 -4.37 -5.14
N LEU A 17 3.66 -3.72 -4.95
CA LEU A 17 2.88 -3.80 -3.72
C LEU A 17 2.45 -5.24 -3.43
N LEU A 18 2.02 -5.99 -4.45
CA LEU A 18 1.62 -7.38 -4.33
C LEU A 18 2.79 -8.27 -3.91
N THR A 19 3.97 -8.08 -4.51
CA THR A 19 5.19 -8.81 -4.13
C THR A 19 5.60 -8.51 -2.69
N LEU A 20 5.59 -7.24 -2.26
CA LEU A 20 5.94 -6.85 -0.90
C LEU A 20 4.96 -7.41 0.13
N ASN A 21 3.65 -7.32 -0.14
CA ASN A 21 2.63 -7.89 0.76
C ASN A 21 2.71 -9.42 0.83
N LEU A 22 3.04 -10.10 -0.27
CA LEU A 22 3.26 -11.54 -0.26
C LEU A 22 4.46 -11.90 0.63
N LEU A 23 5.57 -11.18 0.49
CA LEU A 23 6.74 -11.36 1.35
C LEU A 23 6.40 -11.12 2.84
N LEU A 24 5.58 -10.11 3.13
CA LEU A 24 5.13 -9.83 4.49
C LEU A 24 4.34 -11.00 5.08
N ILE A 25 3.41 -11.60 4.31
CA ILE A 25 2.63 -12.76 4.76
C ILE A 25 3.53 -13.99 4.95
N ILE A 26 4.50 -14.21 4.05
CA ILE A 26 5.48 -15.30 4.20
C ILE A 26 6.31 -15.11 5.47
N ALA A 27 6.81 -13.89 5.72
CA ALA A 27 7.56 -13.57 6.93
C ALA A 27 6.71 -13.80 8.20
N ALA A 28 5.43 -13.41 8.17
CA ALA A 28 4.50 -13.69 9.26
C ALA A 28 4.28 -15.20 9.48
N GLY A 29 4.19 -15.99 8.41
CA GLY A 29 4.07 -17.46 8.51
C GLY A 29 5.32 -18.15 9.04
N MET A 30 6.50 -17.54 8.89
CA MET A 30 7.76 -18.01 9.47
C MET A 30 7.98 -17.54 10.91
N SER A 31 7.20 -16.56 11.37
CA SER A 31 7.27 -16.00 12.70
C SER A 31 6.57 -16.93 13.69
N GLU A 32 7.34 -17.76 14.40
CA GLU A 32 6.82 -18.64 15.46
C GLU A 32 6.33 -17.79 16.65
N GLY A 33 5.07 -17.33 16.59
CA GLY A 33 4.39 -16.68 17.72
C GLY A 33 3.65 -15.38 17.40
N GLU A 34 3.73 -14.84 16.18
CA GLU A 34 2.98 -13.63 15.84
C GLU A 34 1.57 -13.94 15.34
N GLN A 35 0.60 -13.15 15.81
CA GLN A 35 -0.79 -13.25 15.36
C GLN A 35 -0.89 -12.84 13.89
N ILE A 36 -1.60 -13.64 13.09
CA ILE A 36 -1.71 -13.42 11.64
C ILE A 36 -2.65 -12.25 11.27
N LEU A 37 -3.52 -11.84 12.19
CA LEU A 37 -4.58 -10.86 11.92
C LEU A 37 -4.04 -9.43 11.67
N PRO A 38 -3.11 -8.88 12.47
CA PRO A 38 -2.47 -7.60 12.17
C PRO A 38 -1.79 -7.54 10.79
N TYR A 39 -1.16 -8.63 10.36
CA TYR A 39 -0.55 -8.74 9.04
C TYR A 39 -1.61 -8.63 7.93
N LEU A 40 -2.73 -9.35 8.05
CA LEU A 40 -3.84 -9.26 7.10
C LEU A 40 -4.45 -7.86 7.06
N ILE A 41 -4.62 -7.19 8.20
CA ILE A 41 -5.09 -5.79 8.27
C ILE A 41 -4.09 -4.87 7.54
N SER A 42 -2.78 -5.05 7.75
CA SER A 42 -1.74 -4.23 7.10
C SER A 42 -1.77 -4.39 5.58
N VAL A 43 -1.93 -5.62 5.10
CA VAL A 43 -2.05 -5.93 3.67
C VAL A 43 -3.32 -5.30 3.10
N ALA A 44 -4.48 -5.49 3.74
CA ALA A 44 -5.74 -4.94 3.25
C ALA A 44 -5.71 -3.41 3.15
N LEU A 45 -5.21 -2.73 4.19
CA LEU A 45 -5.08 -1.27 4.21
C LEU A 45 -4.11 -0.76 3.15
N SER A 46 -3.04 -1.49 2.84
CA SER A 46 -2.10 -1.10 1.78
C SER A 46 -2.78 -0.99 0.40
N PHE A 47 -3.73 -1.89 0.09
CA PHE A 47 -4.52 -1.83 -1.13
C PHE A 47 -5.54 -0.68 -1.11
N VAL A 48 -6.12 -0.38 0.05
CA VAL A 48 -7.00 0.78 0.24
C VAL A 48 -6.25 2.09 0.01
N ILE A 49 -5.03 2.22 0.55
CA ILE A 49 -4.16 3.38 0.34
C ILE A 49 -3.86 3.52 -1.15
N TRP A 50 -3.37 2.46 -1.80
CA TRP A 50 -3.07 2.47 -3.23
C TRP A 50 -4.30 2.86 -4.08
N GLY A 51 -5.46 2.23 -3.83
CA GLY A 51 -6.70 2.50 -4.56
C GLY A 51 -7.18 3.95 -4.39
N THR A 52 -6.99 4.53 -3.20
CA THR A 52 -7.30 5.93 -2.92
C THR A 52 -6.43 6.87 -3.75
N PHE A 53 -5.11 6.65 -3.77
CA PHE A 53 -4.20 7.44 -4.59
C PHE A 53 -4.48 7.29 -6.08
N TYR A 54 -4.74 6.06 -6.55
CA TYR A 54 -5.12 5.80 -7.94
C TYR A 54 -6.35 6.63 -8.34
N ARG A 55 -7.40 6.61 -7.51
CA ARG A 55 -8.63 7.39 -7.77
C ARG A 55 -8.37 8.88 -7.78
N ILE A 56 -7.58 9.39 -6.82
CA ILE A 56 -7.21 10.82 -6.78
C ILE A 56 -6.48 11.21 -8.06
N GLN A 57 -5.44 10.47 -8.46
CA GLN A 57 -4.70 10.74 -9.69
C GLN A 57 -5.59 10.68 -10.94
N PHE A 58 -6.54 9.73 -10.99
CA PHE A 58 -7.46 9.57 -12.11
C PHE A 58 -8.37 10.80 -12.28
N THR A 59 -8.83 11.39 -11.18
CA THR A 59 -9.75 12.55 -11.19
C THR A 59 -9.10 13.88 -11.58
N LYS A 60 -7.76 14.00 -11.48
CA LYS A 60 -7.08 15.28 -11.79
C LYS A 60 -6.93 15.46 -13.30
N ALA A 61 -7.29 16.65 -13.81
CA ALA A 61 -7.11 16.97 -15.22
C ALA A 61 -5.65 17.30 -15.56
N ASN A 62 -4.96 18.01 -14.65
CA ASN A 62 -3.59 18.47 -14.88
C ASN A 62 -2.56 17.35 -14.65
N THR A 63 -1.65 17.21 -15.61
CA THR A 63 -0.54 16.24 -15.58
C THR A 63 0.35 16.41 -14.35
N THR A 64 0.70 17.63 -13.98
CA THR A 64 1.61 17.90 -12.87
C THR A 64 1.04 17.35 -11.56
N TRP A 65 -0.25 17.58 -11.33
CA TRP A 65 -0.93 17.05 -10.15
C TRP A 65 -0.94 15.53 -10.10
N LYS A 66 -1.13 14.83 -11.24
CA LYS A 66 -1.05 13.35 -11.27
C LYS A 66 0.31 12.84 -10.83
N VAL A 67 1.39 13.48 -11.28
CA VAL A 67 2.77 13.10 -10.92
C VAL A 67 3.02 13.37 -9.44
N VAL A 68 2.61 14.52 -8.91
CA VAL A 68 2.74 14.83 -7.47
C VAL A 68 2.03 13.79 -6.61
N TRP A 69 0.78 13.45 -6.95
CA TRP A 69 0.02 12.43 -6.24
C TRP A 69 0.63 11.02 -6.38
N PHE A 70 1.33 10.73 -7.48
CA PHE A 70 2.07 9.49 -7.67
C PHE A 70 3.32 9.42 -6.82
N CYS A 71 4.10 10.49 -6.76
CA CYS A 71 5.26 10.56 -5.86
C CYS A 71 4.85 10.43 -4.39
N LEU A 72 3.77 11.12 -3.98
CA LEU A 72 3.22 11.00 -2.62
C LEU A 72 2.78 9.56 -2.30
N MET A 73 2.10 8.91 -3.24
CA MET A 73 1.71 7.51 -3.10
C MET A 73 2.91 6.60 -2.84
N ILE A 74 3.99 6.75 -3.61
CA ILE A 74 5.21 5.94 -3.44
C ILE A 74 5.81 6.15 -2.05
N VAL A 75 5.95 7.40 -1.62
CA VAL A 75 6.53 7.73 -0.30
C VAL A 75 5.68 7.12 0.82
N ILE A 76 4.36 7.27 0.75
CA ILE A 76 3.45 6.74 1.76
C ILE A 76 3.47 5.21 1.78
N LEU A 77 3.42 4.55 0.62
CA LEU A 77 3.52 3.09 0.54
C LEU A 77 4.87 2.57 1.02
N TYR A 78 5.96 3.31 0.76
CA TYR A 78 7.28 2.97 1.29
C TYR A 78 7.28 2.96 2.82
N PHE A 79 6.82 4.04 3.46
CA PHE A 79 6.71 4.09 4.92
C PHE A 79 5.74 3.03 5.48
N TRP A 80 4.65 2.77 4.76
CA TRP A 80 3.70 1.72 5.12
C TRP A 80 4.38 0.35 5.21
N GLN A 81 5.16 -0.02 4.19
CA GLN A 81 5.81 -1.32 4.09
C GLN A 81 7.05 -1.45 4.99
N THR A 82 7.69 -0.35 5.40
CA THR A 82 8.89 -0.38 6.27
C THR A 82 8.57 -0.44 7.78
N GLY A 83 7.29 -0.53 8.16
CA GLY A 83 6.89 -0.83 9.54
C GLY A 83 5.71 -0.02 10.06
N LEU A 84 5.38 1.12 9.42
CA LEU A 84 4.24 1.94 9.83
C LEU A 84 2.91 1.18 9.70
N GLY A 85 2.77 0.38 8.65
CA GLY A 85 1.58 -0.46 8.45
C GLY A 85 1.40 -1.48 9.58
N MET A 86 2.48 -2.15 9.99
CA MET A 86 2.43 -3.10 11.11
C MET A 86 2.14 -2.42 12.44
N PHE A 87 2.74 -1.26 12.70
CA PHE A 87 2.46 -0.50 13.92
C PHE A 87 0.98 -0.12 14.03
N ILE A 88 0.40 0.43 12.94
CA ILE A 88 -1.01 0.82 12.90
C ILE A 88 -1.91 -0.41 12.99
N SER A 89 -1.62 -1.48 12.25
CA SER A 89 -2.45 -2.69 12.28
C SER A 89 -2.45 -3.37 13.65
N ASN A 90 -1.31 -3.38 14.35
CA ASN A 90 -1.25 -3.85 15.73
C ASN A 90 -2.06 -2.95 16.68
N ALA A 91 -1.99 -1.63 16.51
CA ALA A 91 -2.79 -0.70 17.31
C ALA A 91 -4.29 -0.88 17.07
N ILE A 92 -4.70 -1.05 15.80
CA ILE A 92 -6.09 -1.36 15.43
C ILE A 92 -6.53 -2.67 16.05
N PHE A 93 -5.73 -3.73 15.90
CA PHE A 93 -6.05 -5.05 16.43
C PHE A 93 -6.31 -5.02 17.94
N ARG A 94 -5.46 -4.32 18.70
CA ARG A 94 -5.61 -4.14 20.16
C ARG A 94 -6.87 -3.38 20.59
N LEU A 95 -7.56 -2.67 19.70
CA LEU A 95 -8.83 -2.02 20.02
C LEU A 95 -10.01 -3.00 19.98
N PHE A 96 -9.82 -4.21 19.45
CA PHE A 96 -10.85 -5.25 19.33
C PHE A 96 -10.60 -6.46 20.25
N GLU A 97 -9.51 -6.46 21.02
CA GLU A 97 -9.26 -7.38 22.14
C GLU A 97 -9.82 -6.80 23.46
#